data_AF-A0A7S2EJA5-F1
#
_entry.id   AF-A0A7S2EJA5-F1
#
_cell.length_a   1.000
_cell.length_b   1.000
_cell.length_c   1.000
_cell.angle_alpha   90.00
_cell.angle_beta   90.00
_cell.angle_gamma   90.00
#
_symmetry.space_group_name_H-M   'P 1'
#
loop_
_entity.id
_entity.type
_entity.pdbx_description
1 polymer ?
#
loop_
_entity_poly.entity_id
_entity_poly.type
_entity_poly.pdbx_seq_one_letter_code
_entity_poly.pdbx_strand_id
1 'polypeptide(L)'
;KKDNMQWTTTLTFAAAPISPNNNPKHQNNASKKNKPDAQLIQEYKSFANELADAARTAILPYWRLPSLEVESKYESGRSISQTISPVTAADRAAERVMRDLIEKRYPTHGICGEEYGSVRLDADWVWVLDPIDGTKSFMTGKPLFGTLVAALYQGVPTIGIIDQCVLKERWVGVLGEPTTLNDVPISCDSDETPTELKHAIMYTTTPDMFTKKEESQRFRAIRKAVNTINYGADCYGYALVASGFGAHLVVEADLGLYDYCAIVPVVEGAGGIITDWRGGELML
;
A
#
# COMPACT_ATOMS: atom_id res chain seq x y z
N LYS A 1 11.09 30.17 -11.43
CA LYS A 1 9.98 29.26 -11.09
C LYS A 1 10.50 27.84 -11.23
N LYS A 2 10.76 27.20 -10.09
CA LYS A 2 10.93 25.76 -9.91
C LYS A 2 10.09 25.49 -8.67
N ASP A 3 9.03 24.73 -8.81
CA ASP A 3 8.07 24.59 -7.73
C ASP A 3 8.55 23.45 -6.83
N ASN A 4 9.29 23.84 -5.79
CA ASN A 4 9.80 22.95 -4.75
C ASN A 4 8.63 22.46 -3.89
N MET A 5 7.86 21.51 -4.41
CA MET A 5 6.93 20.72 -3.60
C MET A 5 7.78 19.86 -2.66
N GLN A 6 7.84 20.25 -1.38
CA GLN A 6 8.58 19.50 -0.36
C GLN A 6 7.74 18.30 0.06
N TRP A 7 7.99 17.15 -0.58
CA TRP A 7 7.39 15.87 -0.20
C TRP A 7 7.73 15.55 1.26
N THR A 8 6.72 15.60 2.12
CA THR A 8 6.82 15.13 3.50
C THR A 8 6.86 13.61 3.49
N THR A 9 7.99 13.03 3.87
CA THR A 9 8.15 11.59 4.08
C THR A 9 6.97 11.04 4.88
N THR A 10 6.16 10.19 4.26
CA THR A 10 5.15 9.45 5.01
C THR A 10 5.84 8.30 5.74
N LEU A 11 5.31 8.01 6.92
CA LEU A 11 5.90 7.17 7.94
C LEU A 11 4.70 6.39 8.48
N THR A 12 4.52 5.14 8.05
CA THR A 12 3.20 4.49 8.20
C THR A 12 3.17 3.62 9.45
N PHE A 13 2.38 4.06 10.43
CA PHE A 13 2.34 3.52 11.80
C PHE A 13 1.08 2.66 11.99
N ALA A 14 1.14 1.37 11.65
CA ALA A 14 0.00 0.45 11.79
C ALA A 14 0.04 -0.25 13.15
N ALA A 15 -0.97 -0.04 14.00
CA ALA A 15 -1.04 -0.61 15.35
C ALA A 15 -2.49 -0.96 15.78
N ALA A 16 -2.64 -2.05 16.53
CA ALA A 16 -3.90 -2.39 17.18
C ALA A 16 -4.11 -1.54 18.48
N PRO A 17 -5.37 -1.31 18.92
CA PRO A 17 -5.66 -0.29 19.93
C PRO A 17 -5.20 -0.66 21.36
N ILE A 18 -4.33 0.17 21.94
CA ILE A 18 -4.04 0.13 23.38
C ILE A 18 -5.14 0.91 24.12
N SER A 19 -5.92 0.22 24.95
CA SER A 19 -6.90 0.86 25.83
C SER A 19 -6.27 1.37 27.13
N PRO A 20 -6.31 2.69 27.38
CA PRO A 20 -6.48 3.19 28.73
C PRO A 20 -7.64 4.20 28.82
N ASN A 21 -8.46 4.03 29.85
CA ASN A 21 -9.59 4.88 30.17
C ASN A 21 -9.14 6.32 30.58
N ASN A 22 -9.12 7.28 29.64
CA ASN A 22 -9.47 8.69 29.89
C ASN A 22 -9.62 9.51 28.60
N ASN A 23 -10.57 10.45 28.59
CA ASN A 23 -11.01 11.22 27.41
C ASN A 23 -10.50 12.69 27.45
N PRO A 24 -9.85 13.17 26.36
CA PRO A 24 -9.76 14.60 26.10
C PRO A 24 -10.21 14.98 24.66
N LYS A 25 -11.53 15.07 24.44
CA LYS A 25 -12.21 15.94 23.46
C LYS A 25 -11.44 16.24 22.15
N HIS A 26 -11.28 15.24 21.28
CA HIS A 26 -11.11 15.54 19.86
C HIS A 26 -12.40 16.20 19.34
N GLN A 27 -12.32 17.49 19.02
CA GLN A 27 -13.40 18.17 18.28
C GLN A 27 -13.30 17.71 16.82
N ASN A 28 -14.31 16.99 16.34
CA ASN A 28 -14.42 16.60 14.94
C ASN A 28 -14.57 17.84 14.04
N ASN A 29 -13.44 18.41 13.65
CA ASN A 29 -13.30 19.35 12.53
C ASN A 29 -13.02 18.63 11.21
N ALA A 30 -13.49 17.39 11.09
CA ALA A 30 -13.76 16.77 9.80
C ALA A 30 -14.72 17.69 9.04
N SER A 31 -14.16 18.48 8.12
CA SER A 31 -14.93 19.33 7.21
C SER A 31 -16.00 18.49 6.50
N LYS A 32 -17.17 19.08 6.20
CA LYS A 32 -18.27 18.39 5.51
C LYS A 32 -17.93 18.10 4.03
N LYS A 33 -16.94 17.24 3.77
CA LYS A 33 -16.87 16.47 2.52
C LYS A 33 -18.11 15.57 2.48
N ASN A 34 -18.79 15.54 1.35
CA ASN A 34 -19.92 14.62 1.19
C ASN A 34 -19.37 13.18 1.25
N LYS A 35 -20.08 12.25 1.90
CA LYS A 35 -19.76 10.84 1.68
C LYS A 35 -20.21 10.44 0.27
N PRO A 36 -19.40 9.70 -0.51
CA PRO A 36 -19.85 9.18 -1.79
C PRO A 36 -21.00 8.18 -1.59
N ASP A 37 -21.79 7.98 -2.63
CA ASP A 37 -22.93 7.05 -2.61
C ASP A 37 -22.46 5.61 -2.35
N ALA A 38 -23.18 4.90 -1.49
CA ALA A 38 -22.91 3.50 -1.16
C ALA A 38 -23.00 2.58 -2.39
N GLN A 39 -23.89 2.88 -3.34
CA GLN A 39 -23.94 2.12 -4.60
C GLN A 39 -22.67 2.33 -5.43
N LEU A 40 -22.14 3.56 -5.46
CA LEU A 40 -20.91 3.91 -6.18
C LEU A 40 -19.66 3.31 -5.52
N ILE A 41 -19.62 3.27 -4.18
CA ILE A 41 -18.57 2.58 -3.42
C ILE A 41 -18.52 1.10 -3.81
N GLN A 42 -19.67 0.41 -3.88
CA GLN A 42 -19.71 -1.01 -4.26
C GLN A 42 -19.36 -1.25 -5.74
N GLU A 43 -19.75 -0.35 -6.64
CA GLU A 43 -19.29 -0.38 -8.05
C GLU A 43 -17.76 -0.29 -8.12
N TYR A 44 -17.15 0.66 -7.40
CA TYR A 44 -15.71 0.89 -7.45
C TYR A 44 -14.92 -0.17 -6.65
N LYS A 45 -15.52 -0.82 -5.64
CA LYS A 45 -14.98 -1.99 -4.94
C LYS A 45 -14.91 -3.20 -5.88
N SER A 46 -15.95 -3.39 -6.70
CA SER A 46 -15.97 -4.41 -7.75
C SER A 46 -14.93 -4.13 -8.83
N PHE A 47 -14.82 -2.87 -9.28
CA PHE A 47 -13.81 -2.50 -10.29
C PHE A 47 -12.37 -2.57 -9.77
N ALA A 48 -12.10 -2.22 -8.51
CA ALA A 48 -10.78 -2.39 -7.90
C ALA A 48 -10.31 -3.86 -7.93
N ASN A 49 -11.25 -4.81 -7.76
CA ASN A 49 -10.95 -6.24 -7.92
C ASN A 49 -10.62 -6.61 -9.36
N GLU A 50 -11.34 -6.08 -10.35
CA GLU A 50 -11.01 -6.27 -11.79
C GLU A 50 -9.61 -5.74 -12.13
N LEU A 51 -9.21 -4.60 -11.55
CA LEU A 51 -7.85 -4.05 -11.69
C LEU A 51 -6.79 -4.98 -11.09
N ALA A 52 -7.02 -5.50 -9.87
CA ALA A 52 -6.12 -6.45 -9.22
C ALA A 52 -6.01 -7.78 -9.99
N ASP A 53 -7.10 -8.29 -10.57
CA ASP A 53 -7.08 -9.49 -11.42
C ASP A 53 -6.37 -9.27 -12.76
N ALA A 54 -6.50 -8.07 -13.35
CA ALA A 54 -5.74 -7.68 -14.54
C ALA A 54 -4.23 -7.55 -14.24
N ALA A 55 -3.85 -6.91 -13.13
CA ALA A 55 -2.46 -6.80 -12.68
C ALA A 55 -1.85 -8.18 -12.39
N ARG A 56 -2.53 -9.03 -11.62
CA ARG A 56 -2.17 -10.44 -11.38
C ARG A 56 -1.89 -11.20 -12.68
N THR A 57 -2.73 -11.02 -13.70
CA THR A 57 -2.56 -11.64 -15.01
C THR A 57 -1.35 -11.10 -15.79
N ALA A 58 -1.01 -9.82 -15.61
CA ALA A 58 0.16 -9.19 -16.21
C ALA A 58 1.49 -9.50 -15.49
N ILE A 59 1.46 -9.70 -14.16
CA ILE A 59 2.66 -9.93 -13.32
C ILE A 59 3.14 -11.37 -13.37
N LEU A 60 2.22 -12.34 -13.24
CA LEU A 60 2.57 -13.76 -13.11
C LEU A 60 3.45 -14.33 -14.25
N PRO A 61 3.34 -13.90 -15.53
CA PRO A 61 4.26 -14.34 -16.59
C PRO A 61 5.74 -14.02 -16.34
N TYR A 62 6.05 -12.99 -15.55
CA TYR A 62 7.43 -12.58 -15.24
C TYR A 62 7.96 -13.17 -13.93
N TRP A 63 7.11 -13.81 -13.14
CA TRP A 63 7.45 -14.29 -11.80
C TRP A 63 8.55 -15.35 -11.83
N ARG A 64 9.67 -15.07 -11.13
CA ARG A 64 10.89 -15.92 -11.09
C ARG A 64 11.50 -16.24 -12.48
N LEU A 65 11.23 -15.44 -13.51
CA LEU A 65 11.98 -15.52 -14.76
C LEU A 65 13.43 -15.04 -14.56
N PRO A 66 14.40 -15.56 -15.34
CA PRO A 66 15.71 -14.94 -15.50
C PRO A 66 15.57 -13.56 -16.17
N SER A 67 16.61 -12.73 -16.08
CA SER A 67 16.67 -11.41 -16.71
C SER A 67 16.34 -11.46 -18.20
N LEU A 68 15.49 -10.54 -18.67
CA LEU A 68 15.08 -10.48 -20.06
C LEU A 68 16.09 -9.68 -20.89
N GLU A 69 16.71 -10.32 -21.87
CA GLU A 69 17.40 -9.62 -22.95
C GLU A 69 16.35 -9.07 -23.92
N VAL A 70 16.38 -7.75 -24.16
CA VAL A 70 15.54 -7.09 -25.15
C VAL A 70 16.44 -6.52 -26.24
N GLU A 71 16.36 -7.08 -27.45
CA GLU A 71 17.01 -6.51 -28.62
C GLU A 71 16.38 -5.15 -28.95
N SER A 72 17.10 -4.04 -28.68
CA SER A 72 16.66 -2.73 -29.14
C SER A 72 16.96 -2.56 -30.63
N LYS A 73 16.13 -1.77 -31.33
CA LYS A 73 16.33 -1.52 -32.77
C LYS A 73 17.65 -0.79 -33.04
N TYR A 74 18.27 -1.16 -34.17
CA TYR A 74 19.55 -0.65 -34.66
C TYR A 74 19.67 0.88 -34.63
N GLU A 75 20.56 1.41 -33.80
CA GLU A 75 21.22 2.70 -34.01
C GLU A 75 22.70 2.48 -34.34
N SER A 76 23.25 3.28 -35.25
CA SER A 76 24.69 3.30 -35.62
C SER A 76 25.33 1.97 -36.09
N GLY A 77 24.53 0.94 -36.38
CA GLY A 77 25.02 -0.35 -36.91
C GLY A 77 25.59 -1.31 -35.88
N ARG A 78 25.27 -1.13 -34.59
CA ARG A 78 25.50 -2.12 -33.52
C ARG A 78 24.16 -2.48 -32.90
N SER A 79 23.96 -3.76 -32.56
CA SER A 79 22.89 -4.14 -31.63
C SER A 79 23.29 -3.67 -30.24
N ILE A 80 22.37 -2.97 -29.56
CA ILE A 80 22.47 -2.65 -28.14
C ILE A 80 21.35 -3.47 -27.48
N SER A 81 21.70 -4.60 -26.86
CA SER A 81 20.76 -5.28 -25.97
C SER A 81 20.56 -4.38 -24.75
N GLN A 82 19.31 -4.02 -24.45
CA GLN A 82 18.96 -3.42 -23.17
C GLN A 82 18.34 -4.51 -22.30
N THR A 83 19.06 -4.93 -21.26
CA THR A 83 18.52 -5.85 -20.27
C THR A 83 17.49 -5.11 -19.42
N ILE A 84 16.22 -5.44 -19.59
CA ILE A 84 15.14 -4.95 -18.72
C ILE A 84 14.93 -6.02 -17.64
N SER A 85 15.01 -5.60 -16.38
CA SER A 85 14.75 -6.48 -15.24
C SER A 85 13.30 -7.01 -15.28
N PRO A 86 13.05 -8.31 -14.97
CA PRO A 86 11.71 -8.89 -15.07
C PRO A 86 10.66 -8.18 -14.20
N VAL A 87 11.09 -7.59 -13.07
CA VAL A 87 10.23 -6.74 -12.23
C VAL A 87 9.72 -5.53 -13.02
N THR A 88 10.62 -4.69 -13.54
CA THR A 88 10.31 -3.52 -14.39
C THR A 88 9.50 -3.84 -15.64
N ALA A 89 9.60 -5.07 -16.17
CA ALA A 89 8.74 -5.54 -17.26
C ALA A 89 7.31 -5.86 -16.78
N ALA A 90 7.18 -6.46 -15.61
CA ALA A 90 5.91 -6.77 -14.94
C ALA A 90 5.19 -5.51 -14.44
N ASP A 91 5.90 -4.60 -13.76
CA ASP A 91 5.39 -3.32 -13.25
C ASP A 91 4.71 -2.52 -14.37
N ARG A 92 5.48 -2.31 -15.46
CA ARG A 92 5.04 -1.62 -16.67
C ARG A 92 3.91 -2.31 -17.40
N ALA A 93 3.77 -3.63 -17.30
CA ALA A 93 2.67 -4.36 -17.90
C ALA A 93 1.39 -4.23 -17.07
N ALA A 94 1.50 -4.35 -15.75
CA ALA A 94 0.39 -4.26 -14.80
C ALA A 94 -0.16 -2.85 -14.64
N GLU A 95 0.69 -1.83 -14.46
CA GLU A 95 0.20 -0.45 -14.36
C GLU A 95 -0.48 -0.01 -15.66
N ARG A 96 0.05 -0.42 -16.82
CA ARG A 96 -0.59 -0.15 -18.13
C ARG A 96 -1.97 -0.79 -18.24
N VAL A 97 -2.13 -2.08 -17.96
CA VAL A 97 -3.45 -2.72 -18.10
C VAL A 97 -4.47 -2.15 -17.11
N MET A 98 -4.03 -1.77 -15.90
CA MET A 98 -4.90 -1.06 -14.94
C MET A 98 -5.30 0.33 -15.46
N ARG A 99 -4.36 1.12 -16.00
CA ARG A 99 -4.64 2.42 -16.63
C ARG A 99 -5.59 2.31 -17.82
N ASP A 100 -5.33 1.37 -18.73
CA ASP A 100 -6.15 1.13 -19.93
C ASP A 100 -7.60 0.80 -19.54
N LEU A 101 -7.82 0.10 -18.42
CA LEU A 101 -9.14 -0.18 -17.86
C LEU A 101 -9.78 1.08 -17.22
N ILE A 102 -9.02 1.83 -16.41
CA ILE A 102 -9.50 3.05 -15.73
C ILE A 102 -9.90 4.11 -16.75
N GLU A 103 -9.02 4.49 -17.68
CA GLU A 103 -9.30 5.57 -18.64
C GLU A 103 -10.41 5.22 -19.62
N LYS A 104 -10.59 3.92 -19.92
CA LYS A 104 -11.70 3.42 -20.76
C LYS A 104 -13.06 3.49 -20.08
N ARG A 105 -13.13 3.25 -18.76
CA ARG A 105 -14.41 3.16 -18.02
C ARG A 105 -14.76 4.44 -17.27
N TYR A 106 -13.75 5.13 -16.73
CA TYR A 106 -13.87 6.33 -15.92
C TYR A 106 -12.90 7.43 -16.43
N PRO A 107 -13.07 7.93 -17.67
CA PRO A 107 -12.14 8.88 -18.31
C PRO A 107 -11.97 10.22 -17.57
N THR A 108 -12.85 10.53 -16.62
CA THR A 108 -12.79 11.72 -15.76
C THR A 108 -11.98 11.51 -14.48
N HIS A 109 -11.64 10.28 -14.09
CA HIS A 109 -10.94 10.01 -12.83
C HIS A 109 -9.44 10.28 -12.92
N GLY A 110 -8.84 10.65 -11.80
CA GLY A 110 -7.39 10.73 -11.64
C GLY A 110 -6.73 9.36 -11.58
N ILE A 111 -5.44 9.33 -11.92
CA ILE A 111 -4.57 8.16 -11.71
C ILE A 111 -3.22 8.65 -11.18
N CYS A 112 -2.71 8.00 -10.15
CA CYS A 112 -1.33 8.10 -9.68
C CYS A 112 -0.71 6.70 -9.69
N GLY A 113 0.49 6.54 -10.26
CA GLY A 113 1.24 5.29 -10.23
C GLY A 113 2.73 5.56 -10.44
N GLU A 114 3.58 4.62 -10.04
CA GLU A 114 5.03 4.78 -10.05
C GLU A 114 5.61 4.87 -11.47
N GLU A 115 5.24 3.95 -12.37
CA GLU A 115 5.91 3.78 -13.67
C GLU A 115 5.48 4.81 -14.73
N TYR A 116 4.24 5.30 -14.65
CA TYR A 116 3.69 6.28 -15.61
C TYR A 116 3.22 7.60 -14.97
N GLY A 117 3.53 7.84 -13.69
CA GLY A 117 3.30 9.12 -13.02
C GLY A 117 1.83 9.46 -12.76
N SER A 118 1.49 10.75 -12.78
CA SER A 118 0.18 11.23 -12.30
C SER A 118 -0.62 12.01 -13.35
N VAL A 119 -1.94 11.80 -13.39
CA VAL A 119 -2.91 12.55 -14.20
C VAL A 119 -4.16 12.88 -13.39
N ARG A 120 -4.71 14.09 -13.58
CA ARG A 120 -6.01 14.55 -13.04
C ARG A 120 -6.18 14.31 -11.52
N LEU A 121 -5.13 14.61 -10.72
CA LEU A 121 -5.14 14.46 -9.25
C LEU A 121 -6.14 15.39 -8.54
N ASP A 122 -6.69 16.37 -9.26
CA ASP A 122 -7.74 17.30 -8.87
C ASP A 122 -9.18 16.75 -9.07
N ALA A 123 -9.33 15.53 -9.60
CA ALA A 123 -10.62 14.87 -9.76
C ALA A 123 -11.22 14.40 -8.41
N ASP A 124 -12.56 14.33 -8.35
CA ASP A 124 -13.29 13.80 -7.18
C ASP A 124 -12.86 12.36 -6.81
N TRP A 125 -12.50 11.55 -7.80
CA TRP A 125 -11.99 10.20 -7.62
C TRP A 125 -10.61 10.05 -8.26
N VAL A 126 -9.64 9.56 -7.49
CA VAL A 126 -8.26 9.28 -7.94
C VAL A 126 -7.92 7.84 -7.62
N TRP A 127 -7.50 7.09 -8.64
CA TRP A 127 -6.94 5.75 -8.48
C TRP A 127 -5.45 5.86 -8.15
N VAL A 128 -4.98 5.17 -7.12
CA VAL A 128 -3.56 5.11 -6.77
C VAL A 128 -3.09 3.65 -6.90
N LEU A 129 -2.00 3.43 -7.63
CA LEU A 129 -1.55 2.12 -8.08
C LEU A 129 -0.07 1.89 -7.73
N ASP A 130 0.23 0.77 -7.06
CA ASP A 130 1.54 0.12 -7.10
C ASP A 130 1.36 -1.29 -7.71
N PRO A 131 2.02 -1.62 -8.83
CA PRO A 131 2.01 -2.97 -9.36
C PRO A 131 2.66 -4.04 -8.46
N ILE A 132 3.80 -3.73 -7.84
CA ILE A 132 4.69 -4.68 -7.14
C ILE A 132 5.44 -3.95 -6.02
N ASP A 133 4.72 -3.57 -4.97
CA ASP A 133 5.37 -3.20 -3.71
C ASP A 133 6.18 -4.42 -3.22
N GLY A 134 7.39 -4.15 -2.73
CA GLY A 134 8.38 -5.19 -2.48
C GLY A 134 9.08 -5.70 -3.75
N THR A 135 9.43 -4.81 -4.69
CA THR A 135 10.24 -5.15 -5.89
C THR A 135 11.49 -6.00 -5.59
N LYS A 136 12.11 -5.84 -4.41
CA LYS A 136 13.22 -6.69 -3.92
C LYS A 136 12.77 -8.11 -3.56
N SER A 137 11.62 -8.25 -2.90
CA SER A 137 10.95 -9.53 -2.67
C SER A 137 10.62 -10.20 -4.03
N PHE A 138 10.13 -9.43 -5.01
CA PHE A 138 9.89 -9.94 -6.37
C PHE A 138 11.18 -10.45 -7.05
N MET A 139 12.21 -9.62 -7.16
CA MET A 139 13.48 -9.97 -7.83
C MET A 139 14.20 -11.16 -7.20
N THR A 140 14.06 -11.36 -5.89
CA THR A 140 14.67 -12.49 -5.17
C THR A 140 13.79 -13.75 -5.14
N GLY A 141 12.61 -13.72 -5.77
CA GLY A 141 11.69 -14.85 -5.81
C GLY A 141 10.96 -15.11 -4.48
N LYS A 142 10.92 -14.14 -3.56
CA LYS A 142 10.19 -14.20 -2.28
C LYS A 142 8.73 -13.75 -2.47
N PRO A 143 7.72 -14.60 -2.24
CA PRO A 143 6.31 -14.30 -2.57
C PRO A 143 5.61 -13.42 -1.51
N LEU A 144 6.29 -12.38 -0.98
CA LEU A 144 5.71 -11.41 -0.04
C LEU A 144 5.60 -9.98 -0.63
N PHE A 145 5.91 -9.81 -1.93
CA PHE A 145 5.55 -8.60 -2.66
C PHE A 145 4.02 -8.52 -2.82
N GLY A 146 3.46 -7.36 -3.19
CA GLY A 146 2.01 -7.27 -3.47
C GLY A 146 1.64 -6.18 -4.47
N THR A 147 0.48 -6.31 -5.10
CA THR A 147 -0.14 -5.24 -5.89
C THR A 147 -1.04 -4.41 -4.99
N LEU A 148 -0.87 -3.09 -5.01
CA LEU A 148 -1.67 -2.12 -4.27
C LEU A 148 -2.58 -1.36 -5.23
N VAL A 149 -3.89 -1.41 -4.97
CA VAL A 149 -4.90 -0.63 -5.72
C VAL A 149 -5.76 0.13 -4.72
N ALA A 150 -5.74 1.46 -4.79
CA ALA A 150 -6.59 2.32 -3.98
C ALA A 150 -7.52 3.18 -4.84
N ALA A 151 -8.72 3.46 -4.33
CA ALA A 151 -9.59 4.53 -4.82
C ALA A 151 -9.77 5.58 -3.72
N LEU A 152 -9.35 6.80 -4.00
CA LEU A 152 -9.45 7.94 -3.10
C LEU A 152 -10.61 8.82 -3.55
N TYR A 153 -11.49 9.19 -2.60
CA TYR A 153 -12.53 10.20 -2.83
C TYR A 153 -12.10 11.52 -2.19
N GLN A 154 -11.98 12.57 -3.00
CA GLN A 154 -11.55 13.91 -2.57
C GLN A 154 -10.28 13.87 -1.68
N GLY A 155 -9.30 13.06 -2.07
CA GLY A 155 -8.03 12.83 -1.36
C GLY A 155 -8.05 11.86 -0.18
N VAL A 156 -9.21 11.28 0.18
CA VAL A 156 -9.35 10.33 1.30
C VAL A 156 -9.34 8.88 0.77
N PRO A 157 -8.41 8.02 1.21
CA PRO A 157 -8.44 6.58 0.91
C PRO A 157 -9.79 5.96 1.30
N THR A 158 -10.57 5.56 0.29
CA THR A 158 -11.97 5.10 0.48
C THR A 158 -12.12 3.61 0.20
N ILE A 159 -11.32 3.08 -0.73
CA ILE A 159 -11.24 1.66 -1.09
C ILE A 159 -9.75 1.32 -1.24
N GLY A 160 -9.33 0.15 -0.77
CA GLY A 160 -7.96 -0.32 -0.89
C GLY A 160 -7.88 -1.84 -1.02
N ILE A 161 -6.96 -2.31 -1.86
CA ILE A 161 -6.69 -3.73 -2.08
C ILE A 161 -5.19 -3.98 -1.96
N ILE A 162 -4.84 -5.06 -1.26
CA ILE A 162 -3.51 -5.68 -1.30
C ILE A 162 -3.69 -7.08 -1.92
N ASP A 163 -3.05 -7.34 -3.07
CA ASP A 163 -3.11 -8.65 -3.75
C ASP A 163 -1.74 -9.34 -3.76
N GLN A 164 -1.62 -10.48 -3.06
CA GLN A 164 -0.49 -11.38 -3.22
C GLN A 164 -0.84 -12.43 -4.29
N CYS A 165 -0.40 -12.18 -5.53
CA CYS A 165 -0.84 -12.91 -6.70
C CYS A 165 -0.33 -14.38 -6.80
N VAL A 166 0.71 -14.74 -6.04
CA VAL A 166 1.34 -16.07 -6.02
C VAL A 166 0.71 -16.96 -4.93
N LEU A 167 0.50 -16.41 -3.74
CA LEU A 167 -0.19 -17.06 -2.62
C LEU A 167 -1.72 -17.10 -2.83
N LYS A 168 -2.25 -16.20 -3.69
CA LYS A 168 -3.68 -16.00 -3.97
C LYS A 168 -4.45 -15.50 -2.76
N GLU A 169 -3.86 -14.51 -2.09
CA GLU A 169 -4.45 -13.82 -0.95
C GLU A 169 -4.74 -12.38 -1.37
N ARG A 170 -6.00 -11.95 -1.18
CA ARG A 170 -6.44 -10.59 -1.45
C ARG A 170 -7.11 -10.01 -0.22
N TRP A 171 -6.55 -8.92 0.29
CA TRP A 171 -7.18 -8.07 1.29
C TRP A 171 -8.00 -6.99 0.60
N VAL A 172 -9.23 -6.76 1.03
CA VAL A 172 -10.13 -5.71 0.50
C VAL A 172 -10.69 -4.89 1.64
N GLY A 173 -10.24 -3.64 1.74
CA GLY A 173 -10.70 -2.65 2.71
C GLY A 173 -11.56 -1.57 2.07
N VAL A 174 -12.61 -1.14 2.78
CA VAL A 174 -13.48 -0.02 2.39
C VAL A 174 -13.78 0.82 3.62
N LEU A 175 -13.70 2.14 3.49
CA LEU A 175 -13.80 3.07 4.61
C LEU A 175 -15.16 3.00 5.34
N GLY A 176 -15.17 2.32 6.49
CA GLY A 176 -16.37 2.08 7.30
C GLY A 176 -17.06 0.73 7.07
N GLU A 177 -16.47 -0.18 6.28
CA GLU A 177 -16.88 -1.58 6.17
C GLU A 177 -15.80 -2.49 6.81
N PRO A 178 -16.16 -3.68 7.33
CA PRO A 178 -15.17 -4.68 7.72
C PRO A 178 -14.29 -5.09 6.53
N THR A 179 -12.98 -5.14 6.74
CA THR A 179 -12.03 -5.65 5.75
C THR A 179 -12.16 -7.17 5.62
N THR A 180 -12.00 -7.68 4.40
CA THR A 180 -11.95 -9.12 4.12
C THR A 180 -10.57 -9.55 3.65
N LEU A 181 -10.20 -10.81 3.94
CA LEU A 181 -9.17 -11.58 3.25
C LEU A 181 -9.86 -12.72 2.49
N ASN A 182 -9.75 -12.75 1.16
CA ASN A 182 -10.40 -13.74 0.30
C ASN A 182 -11.90 -13.90 0.64
N ASP A 183 -12.61 -12.76 0.69
CA ASP A 183 -14.04 -12.62 1.05
C ASP A 183 -14.44 -13.02 2.49
N VAL A 184 -13.50 -13.49 3.32
CA VAL A 184 -13.72 -13.76 4.75
C VAL A 184 -13.36 -12.51 5.58
N PRO A 185 -14.27 -11.98 6.43
CA PRO A 185 -13.95 -10.85 7.31
C PRO A 185 -12.80 -11.13 8.28
N ILE A 186 -11.95 -10.13 8.53
CA ILE A 186 -10.80 -10.20 9.44
C ILE A 186 -10.83 -9.08 10.50
N SER A 187 -10.05 -9.23 11.56
CA SER A 187 -9.85 -8.24 12.61
C SER A 187 -8.43 -8.34 13.19
N CYS A 188 -7.81 -7.21 13.50
CA CYS A 188 -6.61 -7.14 14.33
C CYS A 188 -6.91 -6.77 15.81
N ASP A 189 -8.16 -6.39 16.10
CA ASP A 189 -8.67 -6.21 17.46
C ASP A 189 -9.22 -7.55 17.99
N SER A 190 -8.69 -8.01 19.12
CA SER A 190 -8.96 -9.33 19.71
C SER A 190 -8.51 -9.40 21.18
N ASP A 191 -9.02 -10.36 21.95
CA ASP A 191 -8.58 -10.60 23.34
C ASP A 191 -7.11 -11.04 23.47
N GLU A 192 -6.48 -11.50 22.37
CA GLU A 192 -5.06 -11.89 22.33
C GLU A 192 -4.14 -10.69 21.99
N THR A 193 -4.70 -9.54 21.61
CA THR A 193 -3.98 -8.36 21.15
C THR A 193 -3.20 -7.69 22.30
N PRO A 194 -1.86 -7.52 22.20
CA PRO A 194 -1.03 -7.04 23.30
C PRO A 194 -1.15 -5.53 23.53
N THR A 195 -1.65 -5.15 24.70
CA THR A 195 -1.78 -3.75 25.14
C THR A 195 -0.46 -3.09 25.59
N GLU A 196 0.66 -3.82 25.58
CA GLU A 196 1.99 -3.29 25.87
C GLU A 196 3.01 -3.69 24.79
N LEU A 197 3.80 -2.73 24.31
CA LEU A 197 4.82 -2.95 23.27
C LEU A 197 5.76 -4.13 23.58
N LYS A 198 6.11 -4.37 24.85
CA LYS A 198 7.01 -5.47 25.28
C LYS A 198 6.49 -6.88 24.94
N HIS A 199 5.25 -7.00 24.51
CA HIS A 199 4.61 -8.22 24.01
C HIS A 199 4.31 -8.17 22.50
N ALA A 200 4.36 -7.00 21.87
CA ALA A 200 4.11 -6.81 20.45
C ALA A 200 5.23 -7.38 19.56
N ILE A 201 4.81 -7.97 18.43
CA ILE A 201 5.69 -8.44 17.35
C ILE A 201 5.61 -7.43 16.21
N MET A 202 6.75 -6.86 15.83
CA MET A 202 6.83 -5.78 14.85
C MET A 202 7.41 -6.25 13.51
N TYR A 203 6.91 -5.71 12.40
CA TYR A 203 7.51 -5.80 11.08
C TYR A 203 8.07 -4.44 10.60
N THR A 204 9.06 -4.50 9.72
CA THR A 204 9.61 -3.36 8.96
C THR A 204 10.43 -3.91 7.78
N THR A 205 10.39 -3.30 6.60
CA THR A 205 11.00 -3.89 5.41
C THR A 205 12.52 -3.94 5.48
N THR A 206 13.17 -2.87 5.94
CA THR A 206 14.63 -2.90 6.19
C THR A 206 15.01 -1.90 7.29
N PRO A 207 15.96 -2.23 8.19
CA PRO A 207 16.49 -1.25 9.14
C PRO A 207 17.23 -0.09 8.45
N ASP A 208 17.57 -0.22 7.17
CA ASP A 208 18.34 0.76 6.40
C ASP A 208 17.50 1.93 5.86
N MET A 209 16.15 1.81 5.84
CA MET A 209 15.26 2.89 5.35
C MET A 209 15.26 4.11 6.29
N PHE A 210 15.64 3.93 7.55
CA PHE A 210 15.66 4.97 8.59
C PHE A 210 16.92 5.85 8.50
N THR A 211 17.12 6.47 7.34
CA THR A 211 18.34 7.22 6.98
C THR A 211 18.46 8.53 7.75
N LYS A 212 17.36 9.24 8.04
CA LYS A 212 17.40 10.54 8.72
C LYS A 212 17.64 10.34 10.22
N LYS A 213 18.39 11.26 10.84
CA LYS A 213 18.83 11.12 12.25
C LYS A 213 17.69 10.90 13.24
N GLU A 214 16.59 11.65 13.09
CA GLU A 214 15.41 11.54 13.95
C GLU A 214 14.67 10.21 13.73
N GLU A 215 14.52 9.78 12.48
CA GLU A 215 13.89 8.51 12.10
C GLU A 215 14.66 7.33 12.72
N SER A 216 15.98 7.30 12.49
CA SER A 216 16.91 6.35 13.09
C SER A 216 16.84 6.31 14.63
N GLN A 217 16.59 7.45 15.29
CA GLN A 217 16.49 7.51 16.75
C GLN A 217 15.15 6.94 17.25
N ARG A 218 14.03 7.31 16.62
CA ARG A 218 12.68 6.81 16.95
C ARG A 218 12.57 5.31 16.71
N PHE A 219 13.00 4.82 15.54
CA PHE A 219 13.03 3.38 15.23
C PHE A 219 13.84 2.58 16.25
N ARG A 220 15.02 3.07 16.65
CA ARG A 220 15.85 2.41 17.68
C ARG A 220 15.25 2.46 19.09
N ALA A 221 14.30 3.35 19.37
CA ALA A 221 13.54 3.34 20.62
C ALA A 221 12.44 2.26 20.55
N ILE A 222 11.63 2.26 19.48
CA ILE A 222 10.56 1.27 19.27
C ILE A 222 11.13 -0.15 19.22
N ARG A 223 12.20 -0.38 18.44
CA ARG A 223 12.91 -1.68 18.36
C ARG A 223 13.44 -2.20 19.71
N LYS A 224 13.63 -1.34 20.71
CA LYS A 224 14.01 -1.74 22.09
C LYS A 224 12.81 -1.97 23.00
N ALA A 225 11.63 -1.48 22.63
CA ALA A 225 10.40 -1.61 23.39
C ALA A 225 9.53 -2.79 22.93
N VAL A 226 9.69 -3.26 21.69
CA VAL A 226 8.96 -4.43 21.15
C VAL A 226 9.55 -5.76 21.61
N ASN A 227 8.73 -6.82 21.60
CA ASN A 227 9.17 -8.18 21.94
C ASN A 227 10.12 -8.76 20.89
N THR A 228 9.66 -8.75 19.64
CA THR A 228 10.31 -9.39 18.49
C THR A 228 10.20 -8.45 17.28
N ILE A 229 11.21 -8.47 16.42
CA ILE A 229 11.26 -7.69 15.18
C ILE A 229 11.59 -8.58 13.99
N ASN A 230 10.69 -8.60 13.01
CA ASN A 230 10.81 -9.31 11.75
C ASN A 230 11.09 -8.32 10.61
N TYR A 231 11.65 -8.81 9.49
CA TYR A 231 12.13 -7.96 8.39
C TYR A 231 11.71 -8.42 7.00
N GLY A 232 11.59 -7.45 6.09
CA GLY A 232 11.39 -7.64 4.65
C GLY A 232 10.04 -8.27 4.33
N ALA A 233 8.95 -7.55 4.60
CA ALA A 233 7.61 -8.02 4.29
C ALA A 233 6.77 -7.00 3.50
N ASP A 234 7.28 -5.79 3.25
CA ASP A 234 6.64 -4.82 2.35
C ASP A 234 5.16 -4.62 2.78
N CYS A 235 4.22 -4.39 1.85
CA CYS A 235 2.78 -4.30 2.16
C CYS A 235 2.21 -5.54 2.89
N TYR A 236 2.80 -6.72 2.67
CA TYR A 236 2.38 -7.96 3.31
C TYR A 236 2.62 -7.92 4.84
N GLY A 237 3.57 -7.11 5.31
CA GLY A 237 3.74 -6.81 6.74
C GLY A 237 2.50 -6.15 7.36
N TYR A 238 1.88 -5.21 6.63
CA TYR A 238 0.63 -4.55 7.04
C TYR A 238 -0.58 -5.48 6.91
N ALA A 239 -0.64 -6.29 5.86
CA ALA A 239 -1.66 -7.31 5.66
C ALA A 239 -1.70 -8.33 6.81
N LEU A 240 -0.53 -8.77 7.30
CA LEU A 240 -0.42 -9.64 8.48
C LEU A 240 -0.92 -9.00 9.78
N VAL A 241 -0.73 -7.68 9.95
CA VAL A 241 -1.29 -6.94 11.09
C VAL A 241 -2.82 -6.89 10.97
N ALA A 242 -3.36 -6.47 9.82
CA ALA A 242 -4.80 -6.40 9.59
C ALA A 242 -5.50 -7.76 9.78
N SER A 243 -4.86 -8.87 9.41
CA SER A 243 -5.39 -10.22 9.64
C SER A 243 -5.33 -10.72 11.08
N GLY A 244 -4.67 -10.01 12.00
CA GLY A 244 -4.52 -10.46 13.39
C GLY A 244 -3.66 -11.72 13.56
N PHE A 245 -2.86 -12.11 12.56
CA PHE A 245 -2.08 -13.36 12.55
C PHE A 245 -0.81 -13.31 13.44
N GLY A 246 -0.87 -12.59 14.58
CA GLY A 246 0.25 -12.42 15.51
C GLY A 246 1.31 -11.38 15.10
N ALA A 247 1.11 -10.66 14.00
CA ALA A 247 1.79 -9.39 13.76
C ALA A 247 0.97 -8.26 14.41
N HIS A 248 1.63 -7.32 15.08
CA HIS A 248 0.95 -6.34 15.94
C HIS A 248 1.30 -4.88 15.65
N LEU A 249 2.40 -4.65 14.93
CA LEU A 249 2.94 -3.34 14.65
C LEU A 249 3.71 -3.35 13.33
N VAL A 250 3.51 -2.36 12.46
CA VAL A 250 4.45 -2.05 11.38
C VAL A 250 4.94 -0.62 11.52
N VAL A 251 6.25 -0.43 11.31
CA VAL A 251 6.93 0.87 11.40
C VAL A 251 7.88 1.01 10.22
N GLU A 252 7.57 1.91 9.28
CA GLU A 252 8.36 2.18 8.07
C GLU A 252 8.43 3.67 7.78
N ALA A 253 9.38 4.08 6.94
CA ALA A 253 9.65 5.46 6.55
C ALA A 253 10.15 5.52 5.10
N ASP A 254 10.11 6.71 4.50
CA ASP A 254 10.41 6.97 3.08
C ASP A 254 9.37 6.38 2.11
N LEU A 255 8.13 6.23 2.57
CA LEU A 255 7.00 5.76 1.77
C LEU A 255 6.33 6.90 0.97
N GLY A 256 6.03 6.62 -0.28
CA GLY A 256 5.21 7.43 -1.20
C GLY A 256 3.72 7.07 -1.13
N LEU A 257 2.89 7.81 -1.88
CA LEU A 257 1.43 7.65 -1.88
C LEU A 257 0.96 6.24 -2.26
N TYR A 258 1.61 5.63 -3.26
CA TYR A 258 1.22 4.33 -3.79
C TYR A 258 1.48 3.20 -2.77
N ASP A 259 2.60 3.26 -2.05
CA ASP A 259 2.98 2.31 -0.99
C ASP A 259 1.93 2.20 0.15
N TYR A 260 1.21 3.28 0.50
CA TYR A 260 0.31 3.27 1.67
C TYR A 260 -1.18 3.50 1.38
N CYS A 261 -1.56 4.14 0.27
CA CYS A 261 -2.97 4.51 0.06
C CYS A 261 -3.93 3.32 0.03
N ALA A 262 -3.49 2.14 -0.46
CA ALA A 262 -4.32 0.93 -0.43
C ALA A 262 -4.35 0.27 0.96
N ILE A 263 -3.33 0.50 1.78
CA ILE A 263 -3.17 -0.09 3.11
C ILE A 263 -4.10 0.59 4.13
N VAL A 264 -4.35 1.90 3.99
CA VAL A 264 -5.19 2.69 4.92
C VAL A 264 -6.55 2.04 5.21
N PRO A 265 -7.47 1.86 4.24
CA PRO A 265 -8.79 1.29 4.52
C PRO A 265 -8.75 -0.22 4.84
N VAL A 266 -7.65 -0.92 4.54
CA VAL A 266 -7.43 -2.34 4.89
C VAL A 266 -7.07 -2.48 6.38
N VAL A 267 -6.24 -1.58 6.92
CA VAL A 267 -5.90 -1.57 8.35
C VAL A 267 -7.06 -1.02 9.18
N GLU A 268 -7.66 0.11 8.77
CA GLU A 268 -8.80 0.71 9.49
C GLU A 268 -10.04 -0.20 9.49
N GLY A 269 -10.37 -0.80 8.34
CA GLY A 269 -11.50 -1.73 8.24
C GLY A 269 -11.29 -3.06 8.98
N ALA A 270 -10.07 -3.35 9.44
CA ALA A 270 -9.76 -4.47 10.33
C ALA A 270 -9.71 -4.07 11.83
N GLY A 271 -10.09 -2.83 12.18
CA GLY A 271 -10.03 -2.32 13.55
C GLY A 271 -8.66 -1.77 13.98
N GLY A 272 -7.70 -1.69 13.05
CA GLY A 272 -6.38 -1.12 13.29
C GLY A 272 -6.34 0.40 13.16
N ILE A 273 -5.28 1.00 13.69
CA ILE A 273 -4.98 2.42 13.56
C ILE A 273 -3.80 2.57 12.59
N ILE A 274 -3.88 3.51 11.65
CA ILE A 274 -2.81 3.82 10.69
C ILE A 274 -2.59 5.33 10.57
N THR A 275 -1.39 5.81 10.87
CA THR A 275 -1.07 7.25 10.99
C THR A 275 0.34 7.60 10.55
N ASP A 276 0.64 8.90 10.40
CA ASP A 276 2.01 9.42 10.25
C ASP A 276 2.82 9.35 11.57
N TRP A 277 4.13 9.66 11.55
CA TRP A 277 4.99 9.67 12.76
C TRP A 277 4.72 10.84 13.72
N ARG A 278 3.57 11.50 13.61
CA ARG A 278 3.04 12.54 14.52
C ARG A 278 1.60 12.23 14.94
N GLY A 279 0.99 11.13 14.47
CA GLY A 279 -0.40 10.76 14.72
C GLY A 279 -1.41 11.43 13.78
N GLY A 280 -0.95 11.95 12.64
CA GLY A 280 -1.79 12.53 11.59
C GLY A 280 -2.40 11.49 10.65
N GLU A 281 -3.52 11.85 10.04
CA GLU A 281 -4.23 11.08 9.01
C GLU A 281 -3.40 10.99 7.72
N LEU A 282 -3.54 9.89 6.97
CA LEU A 282 -2.84 9.65 5.71
C LEU A 282 -3.77 9.91 4.51
N MET A 283 -3.45 10.92 3.69
CA MET A 283 -4.25 11.45 2.58
C MET A 283 -3.37 11.92 1.41
N LEU A 284 -4.02 12.21 0.27
CA LEU A 284 -3.41 12.83 -0.93
C LEU A 284 -3.00 14.29 -0.70
#